data_AF-A0A8E2E772-F1
#
_entry.id   AF-A0A8E2E772-F1
#
_cell.length_a   1.000
_cell.length_b   1.000
_cell.length_c   1.000
_cell.angle_alpha   90.00
_cell.angle_beta   90.00
_cell.angle_gamma   90.00
#
_symmetry.space_group_name_H-M   'P 1'
#
loop_
_entity.id
_entity.type
_entity.pdbx_description
1 polymer ?
#
loop_
_entity_poly.entity_id
_entity_poly.type
_entity_poly.pdbx_seq_one_letter_code
_entity_poly.pdbx_strand_id
1 'polypeptide(L)'
;MSGRAIPIFIYHPYLMHALLTLTLMHDRSLSALTTPLSATEAFHWYPSVALFNTKLSGPVQPSDRDPLWVTAMSLGIISFYIEASTPEYAWPLVPTSATDPNWLKMTDGKREVWRVAGPPMGRDNLFQKPFRENIKSLLLPFERTWGWAPFLPNPSLYSFNMPLADDDNPYRTVAILLAQTLHIDDPLSIIVGFLSFICNMLAEYKRLLEQRNSRALQLLAYCYAKICQFQHWRIYQRAALEG
;
A
#
# COMPACT_ATOMS: atom_id res chain seq x y z
N MET A 1 10.69 -27.22 -13.16
CA MET A 1 9.82 -26.03 -13.32
C MET A 1 10.62 -24.74 -13.15
N SER A 2 11.62 -24.51 -14.01
CA SER A 2 12.46 -23.30 -14.00
C SER A 2 12.67 -22.89 -15.45
N GLY A 3 12.36 -21.64 -15.82
CA GLY A 3 12.64 -21.14 -17.17
C GLY A 3 11.66 -20.14 -17.78
N ARG A 4 10.51 -19.83 -17.16
CA ARG A 4 9.52 -18.90 -17.74
C ARG A 4 9.48 -17.48 -17.14
N ALA A 5 10.21 -17.22 -16.05
CA ALA A 5 10.23 -15.89 -15.44
C ALA A 5 11.22 -14.91 -16.12
N ILE A 6 12.27 -15.42 -16.76
CA ILE A 6 13.38 -14.60 -17.27
C ILE A 6 13.05 -13.78 -18.53
N PRO A 7 12.17 -14.18 -19.48
CA PRO A 7 11.95 -13.39 -20.70
C PRO A 7 11.16 -12.09 -20.50
N ILE A 8 10.22 -12.03 -19.54
CA ILE A 8 9.27 -10.90 -19.42
C ILE A 8 9.93 -9.59 -18.97
N PHE A 9 10.95 -9.65 -18.12
CA PHE A 9 11.61 -8.45 -17.59
C PHE A 9 12.46 -7.72 -18.64
N ILE A 10 12.97 -8.44 -19.63
CA ILE A 10 13.77 -7.87 -20.72
C ILE A 10 12.90 -6.99 -21.64
N TYR A 11 11.63 -7.34 -21.81
CA TYR A 11 10.70 -6.60 -22.68
C TYR A 11 9.97 -5.44 -21.97
N HIS A 12 10.06 -5.34 -20.65
CA HIS A 12 9.43 -4.28 -19.86
C HIS A 12 10.42 -3.63 -18.88
N PRO A 13 11.26 -2.69 -19.35
CA PRO A 13 12.31 -2.08 -18.53
C PRO A 13 11.82 -1.46 -17.22
N TYR A 14 10.63 -0.84 -17.21
CA TYR A 14 10.02 -0.29 -15.99
C TYR A 14 9.80 -1.35 -14.91
N LEU A 15 9.34 -2.55 -15.31
CA LEU A 15 9.11 -3.67 -14.40
C LEU A 15 10.43 -4.24 -13.88
N MET A 16 11.41 -4.39 -14.76
CA MET A 16 12.75 -4.87 -14.39
C MET A 16 13.37 -3.96 -13.33
N HIS A 17 13.36 -2.65 -13.56
CA HIS A 17 13.87 -1.67 -12.61
C HIS A 17 13.11 -1.72 -11.27
N ALA A 18 11.78 -1.83 -11.28
CA ALA A 18 10.99 -1.97 -10.05
C ALA A 18 11.36 -3.21 -9.23
N LEU A 19 11.51 -4.36 -9.89
CA LEU A 19 11.83 -5.61 -9.21
C LEU A 19 13.27 -5.67 -8.71
N LEU A 20 14.22 -5.06 -9.44
CA LEU A 20 15.59 -4.89 -8.94
C LEU A 20 15.62 -4.02 -7.69
N THR A 21 14.92 -2.87 -7.68
CA THR A 21 14.78 -2.06 -6.47
C THR A 21 14.14 -2.87 -5.34
N LEU A 22 13.07 -3.62 -5.61
CA LEU A 22 12.41 -4.46 -4.59
C LEU A 22 13.37 -5.50 -4.01
N THR A 23 14.16 -6.14 -4.86
CA THR A 23 15.13 -7.19 -4.49
C THR A 23 16.29 -6.60 -3.69
N LEU A 24 16.86 -5.48 -4.13
CA LEU A 24 17.99 -4.83 -3.46
C LEU A 24 17.62 -4.37 -2.05
N MET A 25 16.46 -3.72 -1.85
CA MET A 25 16.10 -3.34 -0.48
C MET A 25 15.69 -4.54 0.38
N HIS A 26 15.26 -5.65 -0.23
CA HIS A 26 15.04 -6.92 0.50
C HIS A 26 16.34 -7.48 1.02
N ASP A 27 17.33 -7.60 0.17
CA ASP A 27 18.66 -8.06 0.53
C ASP A 27 19.29 -7.19 1.63
N ARG A 28 19.14 -5.86 1.51
CA ARG A 28 19.57 -4.91 2.54
C ARG A 28 18.87 -5.11 3.88
N SER A 29 17.55 -5.37 3.86
CA SER A 29 16.80 -5.61 5.10
C SER A 29 17.25 -6.86 5.85
N LEU A 30 17.65 -7.90 5.12
CA LEU A 30 18.21 -9.12 5.70
C LEU A 30 19.61 -8.89 6.30
N SER A 31 20.32 -7.89 5.79
CA SER A 31 21.66 -7.50 6.26
C SER A 31 21.64 -6.62 7.52
N ALA A 32 20.47 -6.45 8.15
CA ALA A 32 20.25 -5.81 9.46
C ALA A 32 20.65 -4.32 9.59
N LEU A 33 20.92 -3.63 8.49
CA LEU A 33 21.30 -2.23 8.50
C LEU A 33 20.10 -1.35 8.11
N THR A 34 19.62 -0.52 9.05
CA THR A 34 18.78 0.66 8.78
C THR A 34 19.63 1.74 8.13
N THR A 35 20.12 1.46 6.93
CA THR A 35 20.90 2.38 6.14
C THR A 35 20.00 3.24 5.24
N PRO A 36 20.45 4.44 4.85
CA PRO A 36 19.79 5.21 3.81
C PRO A 36 19.74 4.42 2.50
N LEU A 37 18.87 4.84 1.59
CA LEU A 37 18.75 4.27 0.25
C LEU A 37 20.13 4.32 -0.44
N SER A 38 20.63 3.18 -0.89
CA SER A 38 21.90 3.10 -1.60
C SER A 38 21.79 3.72 -3.00
N ALA A 39 22.93 4.16 -3.54
CA ALA A 39 23.01 4.68 -4.90
C ALA A 39 22.50 3.68 -5.95
N THR A 40 22.75 2.38 -5.75
CA THR A 40 22.26 1.31 -6.62
C THR A 40 20.74 1.16 -6.56
N GLU A 41 20.15 1.21 -5.36
CA GLU A 41 18.69 1.18 -5.20
C GLU A 41 18.04 2.41 -5.85
N ALA A 42 18.61 3.61 -5.65
CA ALA A 42 18.16 4.85 -6.27
C ALA A 42 18.28 4.80 -7.81
N PHE A 43 19.38 4.24 -8.32
CA PHE A 43 19.63 4.07 -9.75
C PHE A 43 18.56 3.20 -10.42
N HIS A 44 18.02 2.18 -9.75
CA HIS A 44 16.92 1.40 -10.30
C HIS A 44 15.55 2.01 -10.01
N TRP A 45 15.37 2.68 -8.87
CA TRP A 45 14.08 3.25 -8.50
C TRP A 45 13.68 4.39 -9.44
N TYR A 46 14.59 5.33 -9.70
CA TYR A 46 14.26 6.50 -10.50
C TYR A 46 13.80 6.15 -11.94
N PRO A 47 14.53 5.31 -12.71
CA PRO A 47 14.08 4.85 -14.02
C PRO A 47 12.80 4.03 -13.96
N SER A 48 12.57 3.24 -12.90
CA SER A 48 11.31 2.51 -12.72
C SER A 48 10.12 3.46 -12.76
N VAL A 49 10.15 4.52 -11.96
CA VAL A 49 9.07 5.52 -11.91
C VAL A 49 8.96 6.29 -13.24
N ALA A 50 10.07 6.74 -13.81
CA ALA A 50 10.08 7.54 -15.03
C ALA A 50 9.55 6.75 -16.25
N LEU A 51 10.05 5.53 -16.45
CA LEU A 51 9.63 4.65 -17.55
C LEU A 51 8.18 4.18 -17.37
N PHE A 52 7.76 3.91 -16.13
CA PHE A 52 6.37 3.56 -15.83
C PHE A 52 5.41 4.71 -16.16
N ASN A 53 5.74 5.93 -15.73
CA ASN A 53 4.96 7.13 -16.05
C ASN A 53 4.89 7.38 -17.57
N THR A 54 6.02 7.23 -18.26
CA THR A 54 6.09 7.35 -19.73
C THR A 54 5.18 6.32 -20.40
N LYS A 55 5.18 5.07 -19.92
CA LYS A 55 4.33 4.01 -20.47
C LYS A 55 2.85 4.27 -20.23
N LEU A 56 2.47 4.76 -19.05
CA LEU A 56 1.08 5.14 -18.73
C LEU A 56 0.58 6.34 -19.53
N SER A 57 1.48 7.22 -19.97
CA SER A 57 1.13 8.40 -20.79
C SER A 57 0.88 8.05 -22.27
N GLY A 58 1.15 6.81 -22.69
CA GLY A 58 0.96 6.34 -24.06
C GLY A 58 -0.09 5.24 -24.19
N PRO A 59 -0.33 4.74 -25.41
CA PRO A 59 -1.24 3.62 -25.64
C PRO A 59 -0.78 2.34 -24.90
N VAL A 60 -1.72 1.70 -24.21
CA VAL A 60 -1.49 0.45 -23.46
C VAL A 60 -2.05 -0.73 -24.24
N GLN A 61 -1.16 -1.69 -24.56
CA GLN A 61 -1.52 -2.91 -25.27
C GLN A 61 -1.96 -4.00 -24.27
N PRO A 62 -2.74 -5.01 -24.71
CA PRO A 62 -3.12 -6.12 -23.85
C PRO A 62 -1.95 -6.83 -23.17
N SER A 63 -0.78 -6.93 -23.83
CA SER A 63 0.44 -7.52 -23.29
C SER A 63 1.09 -6.70 -22.17
N ASP A 64 0.78 -5.40 -22.07
CA ASP A 64 1.36 -4.52 -21.06
C ASP A 64 0.65 -4.61 -19.70
N ARG A 65 -0.56 -5.19 -19.66
CA ARG A 65 -1.45 -5.12 -18.48
C ARG A 65 -0.84 -5.73 -17.23
N ASP A 66 -0.37 -6.97 -17.33
CA ASP A 66 0.24 -7.68 -16.21
C ASP A 66 1.56 -7.02 -15.74
N PRO A 67 2.49 -6.66 -16.65
CA PRO A 67 3.67 -5.87 -16.28
C PRO A 67 3.35 -4.54 -15.59
N LEU A 68 2.35 -3.80 -16.07
CA LEU A 68 1.90 -2.54 -15.43
C LEU A 68 1.38 -2.79 -14.02
N TRP A 69 0.57 -3.84 -13.82
CA TRP A 69 0.07 -4.24 -12.51
C TRP A 69 1.18 -4.57 -11.52
N VAL A 70 2.11 -5.43 -11.92
CA VAL A 70 3.21 -5.86 -11.05
C VAL A 70 4.13 -4.69 -10.73
N THR A 71 4.35 -3.78 -11.69
CA THR A 71 5.15 -2.57 -11.47
C THR A 71 4.47 -1.62 -10.49
N ALA A 72 3.18 -1.33 -10.67
CA ALA A 72 2.43 -0.48 -9.77
C ALA A 72 2.44 -1.01 -8.33
N MET A 73 2.24 -2.31 -8.16
CA MET A 73 2.31 -2.95 -6.84
C MET A 73 3.71 -2.84 -6.24
N SER A 74 4.74 -3.12 -7.03
CA SER A 74 6.13 -3.04 -6.59
C SER A 74 6.50 -1.62 -6.17
N LEU A 75 6.10 -0.60 -6.94
CA LEU A 75 6.27 0.82 -6.60
C LEU A 75 5.49 1.20 -5.32
N GLY A 76 4.28 0.67 -5.13
CA GLY A 76 3.55 0.81 -3.88
C GLY A 76 4.31 0.23 -2.69
N ILE A 77 4.86 -0.98 -2.83
CA ILE A 77 5.69 -1.62 -1.79
C ILE A 77 6.98 -0.83 -1.53
N ILE A 78 7.63 -0.30 -2.56
CA ILE A 78 8.82 0.55 -2.45
C ILE A 78 8.49 1.86 -1.73
N SER A 79 7.32 2.44 -1.96
CA SER A 79 6.91 3.71 -1.34
C SER A 79 6.73 3.64 0.18
N PHE A 80 6.56 2.44 0.74
CA PHE A 80 6.54 2.26 2.20
C PHE A 80 7.91 2.37 2.86
N TYR A 81 9.00 2.45 2.07
CA TYR A 81 10.32 2.77 2.58
C TYR A 81 10.30 4.06 3.42
N ILE A 82 11.01 4.04 4.54
CA ILE A 82 11.17 5.16 5.45
C ILE A 82 12.67 5.34 5.75
N GLU A 83 13.13 6.59 5.76
CA GLU A 83 14.53 6.94 6.04
C GLU A 83 14.80 7.16 7.53
N ALA A 84 13.75 7.28 8.36
CA ALA A 84 13.87 7.47 9.79
C ALA A 84 14.46 6.23 10.47
N SER A 85 15.42 6.45 11.37
CA SER A 85 16.07 5.38 12.14
C SER A 85 15.41 5.15 13.51
N THR A 86 14.68 6.15 14.03
CA THR A 86 13.94 6.06 15.30
C THR A 86 12.59 6.77 15.21
N PRO A 87 11.60 6.41 16.05
CA PRO A 87 10.26 7.00 16.00
C PRO A 87 10.25 8.52 16.19
N GLU A 88 11.16 9.06 17.01
CA GLU A 88 11.28 10.50 17.29
C GLU A 88 11.67 11.30 16.04
N TYR A 89 12.30 10.66 15.07
CA TYR A 89 12.67 11.25 13.77
C TYR A 89 11.70 10.85 12.64
N ALA A 90 10.58 10.20 12.96
CA ALA A 90 9.58 9.78 11.99
C ALA A 90 8.31 10.66 12.05
N TRP A 91 7.56 10.71 10.95
CA TRP A 91 6.21 11.26 10.95
C TRP A 91 5.31 10.36 11.82
N PRO A 92 4.37 10.90 12.62
CA PRO A 92 3.89 12.28 12.67
C PRO A 92 4.60 13.19 13.69
N LEU A 93 5.63 12.71 14.39
CA LEU A 93 6.27 13.44 15.50
C LEU A 93 7.18 14.59 15.03
N VAL A 94 7.78 14.46 13.84
CA VAL A 94 8.61 15.52 13.24
C VAL A 94 7.78 16.59 12.50
N PRO A 95 8.26 17.84 12.40
CA PRO A 95 7.68 18.85 11.51
C PRO A 95 7.62 18.33 10.06
N THR A 96 6.54 18.67 9.34
CA THR A 96 6.33 18.19 7.97
C THR A 96 7.50 18.64 7.09
N SER A 97 8.31 17.68 6.64
CA SER A 97 9.34 17.92 5.63
C SER A 97 8.71 17.98 4.24
N ALA A 98 9.44 18.44 3.23
CA ALA A 98 8.97 18.44 1.84
C ALA A 98 8.61 17.03 1.31
N THR A 99 9.02 15.98 2.02
CA THR A 99 8.84 14.57 1.67
C THR A 99 7.74 13.85 2.46
N ASP A 100 7.17 14.46 3.50
CA ASP A 100 6.17 13.83 4.35
C ASP A 100 4.75 14.36 4.10
N PRO A 101 3.72 13.50 4.01
CA PRO A 101 3.75 12.05 3.77
C PRO A 101 3.59 11.74 2.27
N ASN A 102 4.66 11.77 1.48
CA ASN A 102 4.60 11.45 0.05
C ASN A 102 4.03 10.05 -0.24
N TRP A 103 4.16 9.12 0.71
CA TRP A 103 3.54 7.81 0.64
C TRP A 103 2.00 7.87 0.60
N LEU A 104 1.35 8.83 1.30
CA LEU A 104 -0.12 9.00 1.24
C LEU A 104 -0.58 9.37 -0.17
N LYS A 105 0.21 10.21 -0.87
CA LYS A 105 -0.07 10.62 -2.26
C LYS A 105 0.17 9.48 -3.25
N MET A 106 1.16 8.63 -3.00
CA MET A 106 1.50 7.49 -3.87
C MET A 106 0.31 6.52 -4.03
N THR A 107 -0.54 6.40 -3.00
CA THR A 107 -1.72 5.52 -3.03
C THR A 107 -2.81 5.99 -3.99
N ASP A 108 -2.77 7.23 -4.48
CA ASP A 108 -3.78 7.77 -5.42
C ASP A 108 -3.64 7.20 -6.83
N GLY A 109 -2.41 6.83 -7.23
CA GLY A 109 -2.13 6.30 -8.57
C GLY A 109 -2.83 4.97 -8.90
N LYS A 110 -3.34 4.24 -7.90
CA LYS A 110 -3.98 2.93 -8.09
C LYS A 110 -5.22 2.96 -9.00
N ARG A 111 -6.05 4.02 -8.92
CA ARG A 111 -7.28 4.15 -9.72
C ARG A 111 -6.94 4.36 -11.19
N GLU A 112 -5.87 5.10 -11.43
CA GLU A 112 -5.36 5.36 -12.77
C GLU A 112 -4.75 4.11 -13.38
N VAL A 113 -3.98 3.33 -12.60
CA VAL A 113 -3.48 2.02 -13.04
C VAL A 113 -4.64 1.08 -13.37
N TRP A 114 -5.70 1.03 -12.55
CA TRP A 114 -6.89 0.24 -12.86
C TRP A 114 -7.59 0.71 -14.14
N ARG A 115 -7.75 2.02 -14.33
CA ARG A 115 -8.36 2.62 -15.52
C ARG A 115 -7.59 2.26 -16.79
N VAL A 116 -6.26 2.28 -16.72
CA VAL A 116 -5.36 2.13 -17.87
C VAL A 116 -5.04 0.66 -18.18
N ALA A 117 -4.73 -0.14 -17.16
CA ALA A 117 -4.37 -1.55 -17.35
C ALA A 117 -5.61 -2.47 -17.42
N GLY A 118 -6.78 -2.01 -16.94
CA GLY A 118 -7.96 -2.87 -16.78
C GLY A 118 -7.73 -4.00 -15.78
N PRO A 119 -8.66 -4.95 -15.64
CA PRO A 119 -8.42 -6.12 -14.79
C PRO A 119 -7.26 -6.95 -15.36
N PRO A 120 -6.42 -7.55 -14.50
CA PRO A 120 -5.37 -8.46 -14.96
C PRO A 120 -5.99 -9.57 -15.82
N MET A 121 -5.44 -9.77 -17.02
CA MET A 121 -6.02 -10.62 -18.06
C MET A 121 -5.25 -11.94 -18.17
N GLY A 122 -5.96 -13.07 -18.10
CA GLY A 122 -5.52 -14.36 -18.65
C GLY A 122 -5.43 -15.50 -17.63
N ARG A 123 -6.14 -16.60 -17.84
CA ARG A 123 -6.32 -17.71 -16.88
C ARG A 123 -5.05 -18.48 -16.49
N ASP A 124 -3.88 -18.16 -17.05
CA ASP A 124 -2.71 -19.06 -17.07
C ASP A 124 -1.41 -18.52 -16.45
N ASN A 125 -1.45 -17.38 -15.74
CA ASN A 125 -0.24 -16.79 -15.17
C ASN A 125 -0.04 -17.21 -13.70
N LEU A 126 1.17 -17.70 -13.38
CA LEU A 126 1.60 -18.31 -12.10
C LEU A 126 1.27 -17.51 -10.83
N PHE A 127 0.98 -16.22 -10.96
CA PHE A 127 0.72 -15.31 -9.85
C PHE A 127 -0.76 -15.14 -9.52
N GLN A 128 -1.70 -15.76 -10.24
CA GLN A 128 -3.09 -15.29 -10.25
C GLN A 128 -4.01 -15.74 -9.11
N LYS A 129 -3.94 -16.97 -8.60
CA LYS A 129 -5.04 -17.48 -7.76
C LYS A 129 -5.16 -16.74 -6.41
N PRO A 130 -4.06 -16.58 -5.63
CA PRO A 130 -4.10 -15.78 -4.41
C PRO A 130 -4.26 -14.29 -4.70
N PHE A 131 -3.73 -13.82 -5.84
CA PHE A 131 -3.67 -12.40 -6.19
C PHE A 131 -5.01 -11.85 -6.68
N ARG A 132 -5.78 -12.61 -7.45
CA ARG A 132 -7.05 -12.17 -8.05
C ARG A 132 -8.18 -12.06 -7.04
N GLU A 133 -8.22 -12.99 -6.08
CA GLU A 133 -9.22 -12.96 -5.00
C GLU A 133 -8.96 -11.79 -4.05
N ASN A 134 -7.69 -11.53 -3.73
CA ASN A 134 -7.28 -10.43 -2.86
C ASN A 134 -7.26 -9.06 -3.55
N ILE A 135 -6.98 -8.95 -4.85
CA ILE A 135 -7.00 -7.64 -5.54
C ILE A 135 -8.39 -7.03 -5.60
N LYS A 136 -9.44 -7.86 -5.72
CA LYS A 136 -10.81 -7.35 -5.70
C LYS A 136 -11.11 -6.65 -4.37
N SER A 137 -10.65 -7.19 -3.24
CA SER A 137 -10.83 -6.53 -1.93
C SER A 137 -9.95 -5.30 -1.76
N LEU A 138 -8.81 -5.21 -2.45
CA LEU A 138 -7.95 -4.01 -2.46
C LEU A 138 -8.56 -2.84 -3.25
N LEU A 139 -9.30 -3.11 -4.33
CA LEU A 139 -9.69 -2.11 -5.34
C LEU A 139 -11.18 -1.77 -5.39
N LEU A 140 -12.03 -2.63 -4.86
CA LEU A 140 -13.47 -2.38 -4.79
C LEU A 140 -13.89 -2.04 -3.35
N PRO A 141 -14.73 -1.01 -3.15
CA PRO A 141 -15.36 -0.76 -1.86
C PRO A 141 -16.12 -2.02 -1.40
N PHE A 142 -15.91 -2.41 -0.15
CA PHE A 142 -16.43 -3.66 0.40
C PHE A 142 -17.96 -3.64 0.55
N GLU A 143 -18.65 -4.71 0.16
CA GLU A 143 -20.13 -4.77 0.09
C GLU A 143 -20.84 -5.03 1.43
N ARG A 144 -20.12 -5.28 2.54
CA ARG A 144 -20.73 -5.55 3.86
C ARG A 144 -20.44 -4.44 4.87
N THR A 145 -21.42 -3.56 5.08
CA THR A 145 -21.31 -2.31 5.86
C THR A 145 -22.11 -2.27 7.16
N TRP A 146 -22.76 -3.37 7.55
CA TRP A 146 -23.61 -3.43 8.75
C TRP A 146 -22.95 -4.23 9.89
N GLY A 147 -23.06 -3.72 11.12
CA GLY A 147 -22.62 -4.45 12.32
C GLY A 147 -21.11 -4.51 12.57
N TRP A 148 -20.30 -3.70 11.88
CA TRP A 148 -18.84 -3.68 12.07
C TRP A 148 -18.38 -2.88 13.30
N ALA A 149 -19.18 -1.91 13.76
CA ALA A 149 -18.79 -0.99 14.83
C ALA A 149 -18.31 -1.66 16.14
N PRO A 150 -18.90 -2.77 16.61
CA PRO A 150 -18.43 -3.47 17.82
C PRO A 150 -17.01 -4.04 17.72
N PHE A 151 -16.51 -4.25 16.50
CA PHE A 151 -15.19 -4.79 16.21
C PHE A 151 -14.10 -3.71 16.13
N LEU A 152 -14.51 -2.43 16.17
CA LEU A 152 -13.57 -1.32 16.25
C LEU A 152 -13.36 -0.91 17.72
N PRO A 153 -12.13 -0.66 18.16
CA PRO A 153 -11.89 -0.07 19.47
C PRO A 153 -12.50 1.34 19.58
N ASN A 154 -13.34 1.56 20.59
CA ASN A 154 -13.96 2.86 20.90
C ASN A 154 -14.68 3.53 19.69
N PRO A 155 -15.69 2.89 19.09
CA PRO A 155 -16.33 3.37 17.87
C PRO A 155 -17.06 4.71 18.05
N SER A 156 -17.46 5.04 19.28
CA SER A 156 -18.12 6.32 19.62
C SER A 156 -17.24 7.55 19.37
N LEU A 157 -15.91 7.41 19.38
CA LEU A 157 -14.97 8.53 19.15
C LEU A 157 -15.07 9.12 17.74
N TYR A 158 -15.52 8.33 16.78
CA TYR A 158 -15.56 8.70 15.36
C TYR A 158 -16.92 9.20 14.90
N SER A 159 -17.86 9.38 15.83
CA SER A 159 -19.19 9.98 15.56
C SER A 159 -19.94 9.24 14.44
N PHE A 160 -19.90 7.90 14.46
CA PHE A 160 -20.75 7.08 13.59
C PHE A 160 -22.19 7.17 14.10
N ASN A 161 -22.99 8.09 13.55
CA ASN A 161 -24.40 8.17 13.87
C ASN A 161 -25.14 6.90 13.39
N MET A 162 -25.94 6.27 14.25
CA MET A 162 -26.91 5.26 13.85
C MET A 162 -28.29 5.91 13.63
N PRO A 163 -29.11 5.53 12.63
CA PRO A 163 -28.93 4.51 11.58
C PRO A 163 -28.87 5.09 10.15
N LEU A 164 -28.79 6.41 9.98
CA LEU A 164 -28.55 6.99 8.66
C LEU A 164 -27.10 6.75 8.30
N ALA A 165 -26.87 6.09 7.17
CA ALA A 165 -25.56 5.96 6.56
C ALA A 165 -25.03 7.38 6.33
N ASP A 166 -24.22 7.85 7.28
CA ASP A 166 -23.48 9.09 7.14
C ASP A 166 -22.34 8.79 6.17
N ASP A 167 -22.70 8.71 4.88
CA ASP A 167 -21.77 8.42 3.79
C ASP A 167 -20.68 9.51 3.69
N ASP A 168 -20.89 10.66 4.34
CA ASP A 168 -19.96 11.79 4.40
C ASP A 168 -18.98 11.71 5.58
N ASN A 169 -19.07 10.70 6.46
CA ASN A 169 -18.13 10.57 7.58
C ASN A 169 -16.74 10.12 7.06
N PRO A 170 -15.69 10.95 7.23
CA PRO A 170 -14.37 10.68 6.65
C PRO A 170 -13.67 9.46 7.25
N TYR A 171 -14.08 9.00 8.43
CA TYR A 171 -13.49 7.84 9.11
C TYR A 171 -14.13 6.51 8.67
N ARG A 172 -15.31 6.54 8.05
CA ARG A 172 -16.16 5.35 7.87
C ARG A 172 -15.50 4.24 7.08
N THR A 173 -14.98 4.53 5.89
CA THR A 173 -14.38 3.51 5.01
C THR A 173 -13.21 2.81 5.67
N VAL A 174 -12.28 3.58 6.24
CA VAL A 174 -11.08 3.05 6.89
C VAL A 174 -11.41 2.32 8.20
N ALA A 175 -12.43 2.77 8.94
CA ALA A 175 -12.90 2.10 10.15
C ALA A 175 -13.53 0.74 9.87
N ILE A 176 -14.34 0.61 8.80
CA ILE A 176 -14.89 -0.67 8.36
C ILE A 176 -13.77 -1.66 8.02
N LEU A 177 -12.79 -1.21 7.23
CA LEU A 177 -11.65 -2.03 6.81
C LEU A 177 -10.81 -2.48 8.01
N LEU A 178 -10.58 -1.58 8.95
CA LEU A 178 -9.84 -1.87 10.16
C LEU A 178 -10.60 -2.87 11.05
N ALA A 179 -11.90 -2.65 11.30
CA ALA A 179 -12.74 -3.56 12.08
C ALA A 179 -12.75 -4.99 11.52
N GLN A 180 -12.70 -5.15 10.20
CA GLN A 180 -12.61 -6.46 9.55
C GLN A 180 -11.23 -7.10 9.70
N THR A 181 -10.16 -6.30 9.79
CA THR A 181 -8.78 -6.78 9.82
C THR A 181 -8.29 -7.09 11.23
N LEU A 182 -8.74 -6.35 12.25
CA LEU A 182 -8.23 -6.45 13.61
C LEU A 182 -8.38 -7.85 14.25
N HIS A 183 -9.41 -8.60 13.84
CA HIS A 183 -9.73 -9.94 14.38
C HIS A 183 -9.16 -11.10 13.58
N ILE A 184 -8.39 -10.81 12.54
CA ILE A 184 -7.76 -11.84 11.70
C ILE A 184 -6.32 -12.05 12.18
N ASP A 185 -5.88 -13.30 12.27
CA ASP A 185 -4.51 -13.65 12.67
C ASP A 185 -3.71 -14.35 11.54
N ASP A 186 -4.28 -14.39 10.33
CA ASP A 186 -3.59 -14.87 9.13
C ASP A 186 -2.67 -13.77 8.54
N PRO A 187 -1.37 -14.01 8.38
CA PRO A 187 -0.41 -13.01 7.90
C PRO A 187 -0.77 -12.41 6.53
N LEU A 188 -1.22 -13.24 5.58
CA LEU A 188 -1.56 -12.78 4.23
C LEU A 188 -2.78 -11.87 4.27
N SER A 189 -3.81 -12.27 5.01
CA SER A 189 -5.04 -11.50 5.18
C SER A 189 -4.81 -10.15 5.86
N ILE A 190 -3.84 -10.06 6.79
CA ILE A 190 -3.47 -8.80 7.44
C ILE A 190 -2.72 -7.88 6.47
N ILE A 191 -1.81 -8.42 5.65
CA ILE A 191 -1.14 -7.64 4.60
C ILE A 191 -2.17 -7.11 3.59
N VAL A 192 -3.13 -7.94 3.18
CA VAL A 192 -4.22 -7.53 2.31
C VAL A 192 -5.11 -6.48 2.98
N GLY A 193 -5.47 -6.67 4.25
CA GLY A 193 -6.26 -5.71 5.03
C GLY A 193 -5.56 -4.35 5.17
N PHE A 194 -4.25 -4.35 5.43
CA PHE A 194 -3.44 -3.13 5.43
C PHE A 194 -3.43 -2.44 4.07
N LEU A 195 -3.13 -3.20 3.00
CA LEU A 195 -3.13 -2.64 1.65
C LEU A 195 -4.52 -2.11 1.26
N SER A 196 -5.60 -2.78 1.68
CA SER A 196 -6.98 -2.30 1.50
C SER A 196 -7.21 -1.00 2.26
N PHE A 197 -6.79 -0.91 3.52
CA PHE A 197 -6.90 0.29 4.35
C PHE A 197 -6.20 1.47 3.69
N ILE A 198 -4.94 1.29 3.28
CA ILE A 198 -4.12 2.32 2.67
C ILE A 198 -4.64 2.72 1.29
N CYS A 199 -5.06 1.75 0.47
CA CYS A 199 -5.64 2.02 -0.83
C CYS A 199 -6.99 2.73 -0.70
N ASN A 200 -7.85 2.41 0.26
CA ASN A 200 -9.21 2.95 0.29
C ASN A 200 -9.38 4.19 1.19
N MET A 201 -8.28 4.83 1.61
CA MET A 201 -8.33 6.15 2.24
C MET A 201 -8.96 7.18 1.29
N LEU A 202 -10.07 7.77 1.72
CA LEU A 202 -10.72 8.89 1.02
C LEU A 202 -9.89 10.17 1.19
N ALA A 203 -10.07 11.14 0.28
CA ALA A 203 -9.32 12.38 0.27
C ALA A 203 -9.51 13.16 1.58
N GLU A 204 -10.71 13.12 2.14
CA GLU A 204 -11.10 13.77 3.38
C GLU A 204 -10.34 13.17 4.57
N TYR A 205 -10.20 11.84 4.61
CA TYR A 205 -9.40 11.15 5.62
C TYR A 205 -7.90 11.46 5.50
N LYS A 206 -7.37 11.47 4.27
CA LYS A 206 -5.97 11.84 4.02
C LYS A 206 -5.68 13.26 4.50
N ARG A 207 -6.58 14.21 4.23
CA ARG A 207 -6.46 15.59 4.74
C ARG A 207 -6.43 15.64 6.26
N LEU A 208 -7.21 14.79 6.95
CA LEU A 208 -7.16 14.68 8.40
C LEU A 208 -5.81 14.13 8.90
N LEU A 209 -5.21 13.16 8.19
CA LEU A 209 -3.86 12.68 8.50
C LEU A 209 -2.80 13.78 8.28
N GLU A 210 -2.86 14.51 7.18
CA GLU A 210 -1.96 15.65 6.91
C GLU A 210 -2.06 16.73 8.00
N GLN A 211 -3.27 16.95 8.53
CA GLN A 211 -3.54 17.84 9.66
C GLN A 211 -3.22 17.23 11.03
N ARG A 212 -2.71 15.99 11.08
CA ARG A 212 -2.38 15.25 12.31
C ARG A 212 -3.55 15.16 13.27
N ASN A 213 -4.75 15.02 12.73
CA ASN A 213 -5.95 14.83 13.52
C ASN A 213 -5.79 13.57 14.39
N SER A 214 -5.94 13.72 15.70
CA SER A 214 -5.69 12.64 16.67
C SER A 214 -6.51 11.38 16.41
N ARG A 215 -7.78 11.52 16.01
CA ARG A 215 -8.66 10.39 15.69
C ARG A 215 -8.22 9.68 14.41
N ALA A 216 -7.79 10.43 13.39
CA ALA A 216 -7.27 9.82 12.16
C ALA A 216 -5.95 9.08 12.43
N LEU A 217 -5.04 9.69 13.18
CA LEU A 217 -3.78 9.04 13.58
C LEU A 217 -4.04 7.78 14.41
N GLN A 218 -5.05 7.78 15.28
CA GLN A 218 -5.43 6.60 16.08
C GLN A 218 -5.85 5.41 15.21
N LEU A 219 -6.67 5.61 14.17
CA LEU A 219 -7.06 4.54 13.24
C LEU A 219 -5.86 4.02 12.45
N LEU A 220 -4.95 4.91 12.03
CA LEU A 220 -3.70 4.51 11.39
C LEU A 220 -2.81 3.69 12.34
N ALA A 221 -2.67 4.13 13.59
CA ALA A 221 -1.90 3.44 14.63
C ALA A 221 -2.46 2.04 14.92
N TYR A 222 -3.78 1.86 14.98
CA TYR A 222 -4.38 0.52 15.10
C TYR A 222 -4.02 -0.39 13.92
N CYS A 223 -3.99 0.16 12.71
CA CYS A 223 -3.58 -0.59 11.52
C CYS A 223 -2.10 -0.99 11.61
N TYR A 224 -1.23 -0.06 11.98
CA TYR A 224 0.21 -0.31 12.19
C TYR A 224 0.46 -1.30 13.33
N ALA A 225 -0.23 -1.19 14.46
CA ALA A 225 -0.11 -2.13 15.57
C ALA A 225 -0.45 -3.56 15.14
N LYS A 226 -1.46 -3.75 14.28
CA LYS A 226 -1.80 -5.08 13.75
C LYS A 226 -0.70 -5.61 12.83
N ILE A 227 -0.10 -4.76 12.01
CA ILE A 227 1.06 -5.14 11.17
C ILE A 227 2.26 -5.50 12.04
N CYS A 228 2.54 -4.75 13.10
CA CYS A 228 3.70 -4.99 13.97
C CYS A 228 3.69 -6.38 14.64
N GLN A 229 2.52 -7.01 14.77
CA GLN A 229 2.40 -8.41 15.22
C GLN A 229 3.02 -9.40 14.22
N PHE A 230 3.21 -8.99 12.96
CA PHE A 230 3.78 -9.77 11.88
C PHE A 230 5.04 -9.07 11.40
N GLN A 231 6.20 -9.67 11.66
CA GLN A 231 7.51 -9.10 11.29
C GLN A 231 7.78 -9.18 9.78
N HIS A 232 6.82 -8.79 8.93
CA HIS A 232 7.04 -8.67 7.50
C HIS A 232 7.90 -7.42 7.24
N TRP A 233 9.15 -7.69 6.86
CA TRP A 233 10.29 -6.77 6.87
C TRP A 233 10.07 -5.34 6.34
N ARG A 234 9.26 -5.11 5.30
CA ARG A 234 9.01 -3.75 4.76
C ARG A 234 7.97 -2.94 5.50
N ILE A 235 6.82 -3.54 5.80
CA ILE A 235 5.70 -2.79 6.37
C ILE A 235 5.93 -2.58 7.87
N TYR A 236 6.60 -3.56 8.51
CA TYR A 236 7.01 -3.47 9.90
C TYR A 236 7.86 -2.24 10.21
N GLN A 237 8.86 -1.90 9.38
CA GLN A 237 9.75 -0.77 9.66
C GLN A 237 8.98 0.55 9.78
N ARG A 238 8.11 0.85 8.81
CA ARG A 238 7.27 2.05 8.87
C ARG A 238 6.26 1.98 10.02
N ALA A 239 5.58 0.85 10.17
CA ALA A 239 4.58 0.67 11.23
C ALA A 239 5.18 0.84 12.63
N ALA A 240 6.43 0.40 12.85
CA ALA A 240 7.14 0.53 14.13
C ALA A 240 7.66 1.94 14.39
N LEU A 241 7.91 2.74 13.34
CA LEU A 241 8.47 4.08 13.45
C LEU A 241 7.40 5.17 13.46
N GLU A 242 6.31 5.00 12.72
CA GLU A 242 5.22 5.99 12.59
C GLU A 242 3.96 5.66 13.41
N GLY A 243 3.92 4.49 14.06
CA GLY A 243 2.75 3.98 14.80
C GLY A 243 2.71 4.28 16.29
#